data_AF-A0A5K0WUR6-F1
#
_entry.id   AF-A0A5K0WUR6-F1
#
_cell.length_a   1.000
_cell.length_b   1.000
_cell.length_c   1.000
_cell.angle_alpha   90.00
_cell.angle_beta   90.00
_cell.angle_gamma   90.00
#
_symmetry.space_group_name_H-M   'P 1'
#
loop_
_entity.id
_entity.type
_entity.pdbx_description
1 polymer ?
#
loop_
_entity_poly.entity_id
_entity_poly.type
_entity_poly.pdbx_seq_one_letter_code
_entity_poly.pdbx_strand_id
1 'polypeptide(L)'
;LSELSFDPRPEIRKSALQVLFDTLRNHGHLFSLPLWERVFDSVLFPIFDYVRHAIDPSGDMLQGHGLDVDGSELDQDAWLYETCTLALQLVVDLFVKFYNSVNPLLKKVLMLLISFIKRPHQSLAGIGIAAFVRLMSHAGGLFSEDKWLEVVSSLKEATTATLPDFSKVLDEMNRASVISSAEDSSSKQGESSTSTVPDDDMENSKGQSLYLAIADVKCRTAVQLLLIQ
;
A
#
# COMPACT_ATOMS: atom_id res chain seq x y z
N LEU A 1 -18.78 2.09 13.77
CA LEU A 1 -18.93 2.20 12.29
C LEU A 1 -17.58 2.12 11.59
N SER A 2 -16.60 2.99 11.91
CA SER A 2 -15.25 2.91 11.32
C SER A 2 -14.64 1.50 11.42
N GLU A 3 -14.65 0.90 12.61
CA GLU A 3 -14.13 -0.46 12.86
C GLU A 3 -14.82 -1.56 12.06
N LEU A 4 -16.05 -1.32 11.60
CA LEU A 4 -16.83 -2.28 10.81
C LEU A 4 -16.61 -2.11 9.30
N SER A 5 -15.83 -1.10 8.89
CA SER A 5 -15.59 -0.80 7.46
C SER A 5 -14.83 -1.90 6.73
N PHE A 6 -14.12 -2.77 7.45
CA PHE A 6 -13.44 -3.95 6.90
C PHE A 6 -13.96 -5.26 7.52
N ASP A 7 -15.23 -5.30 7.95
CA ASP A 7 -15.87 -6.55 8.38
C ASP A 7 -15.87 -7.58 7.22
N PRO A 8 -15.53 -8.86 7.48
CA PRO A 8 -15.48 -9.89 6.45
C PRO A 8 -16.84 -10.11 5.75
N ARG A 9 -17.95 -9.74 6.39
CA ARG A 9 -19.29 -9.86 5.82
C ARG A 9 -19.62 -8.63 4.94
N PRO A 10 -19.93 -8.83 3.64
CA PRO A 10 -20.14 -7.74 2.67
C PRO A 10 -21.21 -6.74 3.08
N GLU A 11 -22.34 -7.23 3.58
CA GLU A 11 -23.46 -6.37 3.96
C GLU A 11 -23.11 -5.44 5.12
N ILE A 12 -22.26 -5.90 6.04
CA ILE A 12 -21.87 -5.11 7.21
C ILE A 12 -20.88 -4.02 6.81
N ARG A 13 -19.82 -4.36 6.06
CA ARG A 13 -18.85 -3.35 5.61
C ARG A 13 -19.49 -2.29 4.71
N LYS A 14 -20.37 -2.69 3.79
CA LYS A 14 -21.11 -1.76 2.91
C LYS A 14 -22.04 -0.86 3.73
N SER A 15 -22.84 -1.44 4.62
CA SER A 15 -23.74 -0.68 5.49
C SER A 15 -22.97 0.28 6.41
N ALA A 16 -21.85 -0.15 6.99
CA ALA A 16 -21.04 0.67 7.88
C ALA A 16 -20.46 1.90 7.17
N LEU A 17 -19.86 1.71 5.98
CA LEU A 17 -19.36 2.82 5.15
C LEU A 17 -20.50 3.75 4.73
N GLN A 18 -21.62 3.19 4.26
CA GLN A 18 -22.76 3.98 3.82
C GLN A 18 -23.29 4.86 4.96
N VAL A 19 -23.64 4.26 6.11
CA VAL A 19 -24.20 5.01 7.25
C VAL A 19 -23.21 6.05 7.77
N LEU A 20 -21.93 5.72 7.84
CA LEU A 20 -20.89 6.67 8.27
C LEU A 20 -20.81 7.89 7.36
N PHE A 21 -20.64 7.67 6.05
CA PHE A 21 -20.46 8.76 5.11
C PHE A 21 -21.74 9.53 4.83
N ASP A 22 -22.92 8.89 4.86
CA ASP A 22 -24.21 9.59 4.77
C ASP A 22 -24.42 10.51 5.97
N THR A 23 -24.08 10.05 7.19
CA THR A 23 -24.15 10.88 8.40
C THR A 23 -23.26 12.11 8.28
N LEU A 24 -21.99 11.92 7.88
CA LEU A 24 -21.04 13.02 7.69
C LEU A 24 -21.48 13.96 6.57
N ARG A 25 -22.02 13.43 5.47
CA ARG A 25 -22.52 14.21 4.33
C ARG A 25 -23.74 15.06 4.69
N ASN A 26 -24.65 14.52 5.49
CA ASN A 26 -25.89 15.19 5.86
C ASN A 26 -25.68 16.22 6.98
N HIS A 27 -24.81 15.93 7.94
CA HIS A 27 -24.65 16.76 9.15
C HIS A 27 -23.33 17.53 9.21
N GLY A 28 -22.38 17.28 8.30
CA GLY A 28 -21.05 17.90 8.33
C GLY A 28 -21.04 19.42 8.19
N HIS A 29 -22.12 20.03 7.69
CA HIS A 29 -22.28 21.48 7.64
C HIS A 29 -22.40 22.13 9.03
N LEU A 30 -22.72 21.33 10.06
CA LEU A 30 -22.81 21.77 11.45
C LEU A 30 -21.46 21.69 12.18
N PHE A 31 -20.44 21.11 11.55
CA PHE A 31 -19.18 20.80 12.22
C PHE A 31 -18.22 21.98 12.15
N SER A 32 -17.60 22.31 13.29
CA SER A 32 -16.47 23.23 13.34
C SER A 32 -15.20 22.56 12.83
N LEU A 33 -14.18 23.37 12.48
CA LEU A 33 -12.88 22.82 12.08
C LEU A 33 -12.33 21.83 13.11
N PRO A 34 -12.23 22.13 14.43
CA PRO A 34 -11.73 21.17 15.43
C PRO A 34 -12.51 19.85 15.46
N LEU A 35 -13.82 19.88 15.22
CA LEU A 35 -14.62 18.66 15.12
C LEU A 35 -14.27 17.87 13.85
N TRP A 36 -14.10 18.55 12.72
CA TRP A 36 -13.58 17.93 11.49
C TRP A 36 -12.20 17.30 11.71
N GLU A 37 -11.27 17.96 12.40
CA GLU A 37 -9.95 17.38 12.68
C GLU A 37 -10.10 16.05 13.44
N ARG A 38 -10.95 16.00 14.47
CA ARG A 38 -11.23 14.75 15.18
C ARG A 38 -11.91 13.70 14.33
N VAL A 39 -12.84 14.08 13.45
CA VAL A 39 -13.50 13.14 12.53
C VAL A 39 -12.47 12.53 11.59
N PHE A 40 -11.57 13.32 11.02
CA PHE A 40 -10.51 12.78 10.17
C PHE A 40 -9.55 11.88 10.95
N ASP A 41 -9.03 12.35 12.08
CA ASP A 41 -7.99 11.63 12.83
C ASP A 41 -8.51 10.39 13.55
N SER A 42 -9.71 10.45 14.15
CA SER A 42 -10.24 9.39 15.01
C SER A 42 -11.29 8.50 14.34
N VAL A 43 -11.78 8.87 13.16
CA VAL A 43 -12.83 8.11 12.46
C VAL A 43 -12.44 7.77 11.03
N LEU A 44 -12.04 8.72 10.19
CA LEU A 44 -11.80 8.44 8.77
C LEU A 44 -10.46 7.77 8.50
N PHE A 45 -9.37 8.27 9.06
CA PHE A 45 -8.05 7.68 8.84
C PHE A 45 -7.87 6.29 9.46
N PRO A 46 -8.47 5.99 10.63
CA PRO A 46 -8.43 4.64 11.20
C PRO A 46 -9.15 3.57 10.37
N ILE A 47 -10.07 3.94 9.47
CA ILE A 47 -10.68 2.98 8.52
C ILE A 47 -9.61 2.18 7.79
N PHE A 48 -8.50 2.84 7.43
CA PHE A 48 -7.44 2.25 6.63
C PHE A 48 -6.40 1.47 7.45
N ASP A 49 -6.52 1.43 8.79
CA ASP A 49 -5.55 0.71 9.63
C ASP A 49 -5.53 -0.78 9.31
N TYR A 50 -6.68 -1.39 9.01
CA TYR A 50 -6.73 -2.79 8.59
C TYR A 50 -5.85 -3.05 7.36
N VAL A 51 -5.98 -2.21 6.33
CA VAL A 51 -5.17 -2.29 5.10
C VAL A 51 -3.69 -2.09 5.40
N ARG A 52 -3.36 -1.25 6.38
CA ARG A 52 -1.96 -1.02 6.77
C ARG A 52 -1.31 -2.28 7.35
N HIS A 53 -2.04 -3.01 8.19
CA HIS A 53 -1.57 -4.20 8.88
C HIS A 53 -1.65 -5.48 8.03
N ALA A 54 -2.71 -5.62 7.23
CA ALA A 54 -2.95 -6.82 6.43
C ALA A 54 -1.93 -7.00 5.27
N ILE A 55 -1.36 -5.89 4.78
CA ILE A 55 -0.49 -5.86 3.59
C ILE A 55 0.91 -5.33 3.97
N ASP A 56 1.32 -5.46 5.23
CA ASP A 56 2.69 -5.13 5.65
C ASP A 56 3.64 -6.27 5.21
N PRO A 57 4.70 -5.98 4.42
CA PRO A 57 5.66 -7.00 3.96
C PRO A 57 6.48 -7.65 5.08
N SER A 58 6.36 -7.17 6.33
CA SER A 58 7.13 -7.67 7.49
C SER A 58 6.31 -8.45 8.53
N GLY A 59 4.98 -8.59 8.34
CA GLY A 59 4.06 -9.01 9.41
C GLY A 59 3.44 -10.39 9.23
N ASP A 60 4.01 -11.33 9.97
CA ASP A 60 3.57 -12.68 10.38
C ASP A 60 2.13 -12.76 10.98
N MET A 61 1.11 -12.30 10.26
CA MET A 61 -0.29 -12.50 10.65
C MET A 61 -0.99 -13.40 9.65
N LEU A 62 -0.91 -14.69 9.97
CA LEU A 62 -1.81 -15.77 9.58
C LEU A 62 -1.62 -16.31 8.15
N GLN A 63 -0.56 -17.11 8.00
CA GLN A 63 -0.64 -18.43 7.33
C GLN A 63 -1.66 -19.34 8.04
N GLY A 64 -2.91 -18.87 8.14
CA GLY A 64 -3.98 -19.44 8.94
C GLY A 64 -5.13 -19.98 8.10
N HIS A 65 -4.86 -20.51 6.91
CA HIS A 65 -5.66 -21.58 6.32
C HIS A 65 -4.75 -22.38 5.39
N GLY A 66 -4.61 -23.68 5.70
CA GLY A 66 -3.56 -24.53 5.16
C GLY A 66 -3.60 -24.70 3.65
N LEU A 67 -2.41 -25.01 3.12
CA LEU A 67 -2.14 -25.80 1.92
C LEU A 67 -3.18 -25.64 0.80
N ASP A 68 -2.97 -24.66 -0.08
CA ASP A 68 -3.16 -24.84 -1.52
C ASP A 68 -2.43 -23.69 -2.25
N VAL A 69 -1.24 -24.01 -2.78
CA VAL A 69 -0.51 -23.16 -3.72
C VAL A 69 -1.23 -23.28 -5.07
N ASP A 70 -2.36 -22.57 -5.22
CA ASP A 70 -2.99 -22.36 -6.53
C ASP A 70 -3.94 -21.14 -6.48
N GLY A 71 -3.60 -20.06 -7.20
CA GLY A 71 -4.50 -18.98 -7.64
C GLY A 71 -5.35 -18.15 -6.65
N SER A 72 -5.44 -18.52 -5.36
CA SER A 72 -6.49 -18.06 -4.44
C SER A 72 -6.21 -16.79 -3.63
N GLU A 73 -4.96 -16.33 -3.51
CA GLU A 73 -4.63 -15.12 -2.71
C GLU A 73 -5.17 -13.84 -3.35
N LEU A 74 -5.20 -13.77 -4.68
CA LEU A 74 -5.71 -12.61 -5.42
C LEU A 74 -7.22 -12.38 -5.23
N ASP A 75 -7.99 -13.46 -5.01
CA ASP A 75 -9.44 -13.40 -4.78
C ASP A 75 -9.77 -13.09 -3.31
N GLN A 76 -8.91 -13.51 -2.37
CA GLN A 76 -9.08 -13.20 -0.94
C GLN A 76 -8.91 -11.71 -0.63
N ASP A 77 -8.07 -10.98 -1.35
CA ASP A 77 -7.88 -9.54 -1.13
C ASP A 77 -8.73 -8.65 -2.05
N ALA A 78 -9.43 -9.22 -3.04
CA ALA A 78 -10.23 -8.45 -4.00
C ALA A 78 -11.25 -7.55 -3.29
N TRP A 79 -11.97 -8.10 -2.30
CA TRP A 79 -12.94 -7.33 -1.52
C TRP A 79 -12.29 -6.22 -0.68
N LEU A 80 -11.05 -6.42 -0.22
CA LEU A 80 -10.27 -5.42 0.52
C LEU A 80 -9.93 -4.25 -0.40
N TYR A 81 -9.45 -4.52 -1.61
CA TYR A 81 -9.16 -3.50 -2.62
C TYR A 81 -10.41 -2.73 -3.05
N GLU A 82 -11.54 -3.42 -3.26
CA GLU A 82 -12.83 -2.78 -3.56
C GLU A 82 -13.27 -1.85 -2.43
N THR A 83 -13.22 -2.35 -1.19
CA THR A 83 -13.62 -1.59 0.01
C THR A 83 -12.71 -0.39 0.22
N CYS A 84 -11.40 -0.57 0.04
CA CYS A 84 -10.42 0.50 0.16
C CYS A 84 -10.61 1.57 -0.93
N THR A 85 -10.88 1.15 -2.16
CA THR A 85 -11.18 2.06 -3.28
C THR A 85 -12.40 2.93 -2.95
N LEU A 86 -13.50 2.29 -2.53
CA LEU A 86 -14.72 2.99 -2.16
C LEU A 86 -14.48 3.95 -0.98
N ALA A 87 -13.81 3.50 0.08
CA ALA A 87 -13.54 4.32 1.26
C ALA A 87 -12.69 5.55 0.92
N LEU A 88 -11.62 5.40 0.12
CA LEU A 88 -10.79 6.53 -0.32
C LEU A 88 -11.57 7.52 -1.20
N GLN A 89 -12.40 7.03 -2.12
CA GLN A 89 -13.28 7.88 -2.92
C GLN A 89 -14.23 8.69 -2.03
N LEU A 90 -14.85 8.05 -1.02
CA LEU A 90 -15.76 8.71 -0.10
C LEU A 90 -15.05 9.77 0.77
N VAL A 91 -13.81 9.52 1.22
CA VAL A 91 -12.99 10.52 1.94
C VAL A 91 -12.69 11.73 1.05
N VAL A 92 -12.26 11.49 -0.20
CA VAL A 92 -11.97 12.58 -1.15
C VAL A 92 -13.24 13.39 -1.45
N ASP A 93 -14.36 12.72 -1.69
CA ASP A 93 -15.64 13.39 -1.97
C ASP A 93 -16.13 14.22 -0.79
N LEU A 94 -15.95 13.71 0.43
CA LEU A 94 -16.28 14.43 1.65
C LEU A 94 -15.39 15.67 1.82
N PHE A 95 -14.09 15.53 1.54
CA PHE A 95 -13.15 16.64 1.57
C PHE A 95 -13.53 17.74 0.56
N VAL A 96 -13.84 17.36 -0.67
CA VAL A 96 -14.30 18.29 -1.72
C VAL A 96 -15.60 18.98 -1.31
N LYS A 97 -16.59 18.21 -0.82
CA LYS A 97 -17.91 18.75 -0.44
C LYS A 97 -17.81 19.82 0.65
N PHE A 98 -16.92 19.64 1.63
CA PHE A 98 -16.77 20.55 2.76
C PHE A 98 -15.49 21.40 2.67
N TYR A 99 -14.91 21.56 1.48
CA TYR A 99 -13.59 22.16 1.26
C TYR A 99 -13.37 23.49 2.01
N ASN A 100 -14.37 24.37 2.03
CA ASN A 100 -14.30 25.66 2.74
C ASN A 100 -13.98 25.52 4.23
N SER A 101 -14.43 24.43 4.85
CA SER A 101 -14.17 24.13 6.27
C SER A 101 -12.95 23.23 6.48
N VAL A 102 -12.66 22.32 5.55
CA VAL A 102 -11.67 21.25 5.76
C VAL A 102 -10.36 21.44 4.99
N ASN A 103 -10.20 22.48 4.18
CA ASN A 103 -8.93 22.75 3.46
C ASN A 103 -7.66 22.81 4.35
N PRO A 104 -7.71 23.20 5.65
CA PRO A 104 -6.54 23.10 6.51
C PRO A 104 -6.04 21.66 6.70
N LEU A 105 -6.91 20.67 6.49
CA LEU A 105 -6.62 19.24 6.58
C LEU A 105 -6.03 18.64 5.30
N LEU A 106 -5.84 19.44 4.24
CA LEU A 106 -5.32 18.95 2.95
C LEU A 106 -4.05 18.11 3.11
N LYS A 107 -3.07 18.61 3.86
CA LYS A 107 -1.81 17.89 4.14
C LYS A 107 -2.06 16.49 4.71
N LYS A 108 -3.01 16.33 5.63
CA LYS A 108 -3.30 15.01 6.23
C LYS A 108 -3.93 14.06 5.21
N VAL A 109 -4.84 14.57 4.37
CA VAL A 109 -5.41 13.80 3.26
C VAL A 109 -4.32 13.37 2.28
N LEU A 110 -3.43 14.29 1.88
CA LEU A 110 -2.29 13.98 1.02
C LEU A 110 -1.40 12.91 1.65
N MET A 111 -1.03 13.04 2.94
CA MET A 111 -0.24 12.03 3.65
C MET A 111 -0.89 10.64 3.62
N LEU A 112 -2.22 10.55 3.78
CA LEU A 112 -2.95 9.30 3.62
C LEU A 112 -2.77 8.74 2.20
N LEU A 113 -3.05 9.52 1.15
CA LEU A 113 -2.95 9.05 -0.24
C LEU A 113 -1.53 8.61 -0.61
N ILE A 114 -0.54 9.41 -0.21
CA ILE A 114 0.88 9.11 -0.42
C ILE A 114 1.30 7.84 0.33
N SER A 115 0.72 7.56 1.51
CA SER A 115 0.99 6.31 2.24
C SER A 115 0.50 5.06 1.50
N PHE A 116 -0.46 5.18 0.59
CA PHE A 116 -0.85 4.10 -0.33
C PHE A 116 0.11 4.01 -1.53
N ILE A 117 0.41 5.14 -2.16
CA ILE A 117 1.29 5.21 -3.35
C ILE A 117 2.68 4.64 -3.06
N LYS A 118 3.21 4.90 -1.86
CA LYS A 118 4.54 4.43 -1.45
C LYS A 118 4.63 2.93 -1.18
N ARG A 119 3.51 2.22 -1.08
CA ARG A 119 3.54 0.80 -0.76
C ARG A 119 4.11 0.01 -1.93
N PRO A 120 4.95 -1.00 -1.66
CA PRO A 120 5.42 -1.95 -2.69
C PRO A 120 4.32 -2.97 -3.03
N HIS A 121 3.10 -2.48 -3.25
CA HIS A 121 1.93 -3.29 -3.59
C HIS A 121 1.11 -2.61 -4.69
N GLN A 122 1.10 -3.21 -5.88
CA GLN A 122 0.58 -2.59 -7.10
C GLN A 122 -0.88 -2.14 -6.99
N SER A 123 -1.78 -2.99 -6.46
CA SER A 123 -3.20 -2.65 -6.32
C SER A 123 -3.42 -1.45 -5.39
N LEU A 124 -2.87 -1.50 -4.17
CA LEU A 124 -2.96 -0.39 -3.21
C LEU A 124 -2.34 0.91 -3.74
N ALA A 125 -1.16 0.83 -4.37
CA ALA A 125 -0.53 2.00 -4.95
C ALA A 125 -1.39 2.60 -6.08
N GLY A 126 -1.96 1.76 -6.94
CA GLY A 126 -2.92 2.17 -7.97
C GLY A 126 -4.17 2.85 -7.40
N ILE A 127 -4.73 2.32 -6.31
CA ILE A 127 -5.86 2.95 -5.60
C ILE A 127 -5.46 4.32 -5.05
N GLY A 128 -4.28 4.43 -4.45
CA GLY A 128 -3.73 5.70 -3.95
C GLY A 128 -3.57 6.75 -5.06
N ILE A 129 -3.02 6.36 -6.21
CA ILE A 129 -2.89 7.23 -7.40
C ILE A 129 -4.26 7.66 -7.90
N ALA A 130 -5.21 6.73 -8.06
CA ALA A 130 -6.56 7.04 -8.54
C ALA A 130 -7.28 8.03 -7.61
N ALA A 131 -7.14 7.86 -6.29
CA ALA A 131 -7.68 8.80 -5.30
C ALA A 131 -6.97 10.17 -5.33
N PHE A 132 -5.65 10.20 -5.56
CA PHE A 132 -4.90 11.45 -5.74
C PHE A 132 -5.36 12.21 -6.97
N VAL A 133 -5.46 11.53 -8.12
CA VAL A 133 -5.99 12.10 -9.37
C VAL A 133 -7.41 12.61 -9.15
N ARG A 134 -8.28 11.84 -8.50
CA ARG A 134 -9.64 12.27 -8.16
C ARG A 134 -9.64 13.56 -7.34
N LEU A 135 -8.81 13.65 -6.30
CA LEU A 135 -8.70 14.87 -5.49
C LEU A 135 -8.29 16.07 -6.37
N MET A 136 -7.31 15.89 -7.25
CA MET A 136 -6.87 16.96 -8.16
C MET A 136 -7.96 17.37 -9.14
N SER A 137 -8.67 16.42 -9.74
CA SER A 137 -9.74 16.70 -10.69
C SER A 137 -10.93 17.44 -10.07
N HIS A 138 -11.26 17.18 -8.80
CA HIS A 138 -12.46 17.72 -8.16
C HIS A 138 -12.19 18.91 -7.24
N ALA A 139 -11.00 19.00 -6.63
CA ALA A 139 -10.62 20.09 -5.72
C ALA A 139 -9.56 21.04 -6.30
N GLY A 140 -8.87 20.67 -7.39
CA GLY A 140 -7.73 21.45 -7.92
C GLY A 140 -8.08 22.89 -8.29
N GLY A 141 -9.30 23.13 -8.80
CA GLY A 141 -9.80 24.47 -9.09
C GLY A 141 -10.10 25.33 -7.85
N LEU A 142 -10.11 24.74 -6.65
CA LEU A 142 -10.36 25.41 -5.37
C LEU A 142 -9.07 25.73 -4.60
N PHE A 143 -7.93 25.19 -5.04
CA PHE A 143 -6.65 25.33 -4.35
C PHE A 143 -6.01 26.69 -4.59
N SER A 144 -5.54 27.31 -3.50
CA SER A 144 -4.61 28.45 -3.57
C SER A 144 -3.21 27.98 -3.97
N GLU A 145 -2.32 28.91 -4.28
CA GLU A 145 -0.91 28.60 -4.60
C GLU A 145 -0.23 27.82 -3.47
N ASP A 146 -0.45 28.19 -2.21
CA ASP A 146 0.09 27.47 -1.04
C ASP A 146 -0.39 26.01 -1.00
N LYS A 147 -1.67 25.77 -1.31
CA LYS A 147 -2.25 24.43 -1.32
C LYS A 147 -1.72 23.61 -2.50
N TRP A 148 -1.52 24.24 -3.65
CA TRP A 148 -0.84 23.61 -4.79
C TRP A 148 0.61 23.25 -4.47
N LEU A 149 1.32 24.07 -3.68
CA LEU A 149 2.66 23.76 -3.23
C LEU A 149 2.69 22.52 -2.33
N GLU A 150 1.71 22.39 -1.40
CA GLU A 150 1.54 21.17 -0.58
C GLU A 150 1.33 19.93 -1.47
N VAL A 151 0.50 20.03 -2.51
CA VAL A 151 0.21 18.96 -3.47
C VAL A 151 1.46 18.54 -4.24
N VAL A 152 2.14 19.50 -4.89
CA VAL A 152 3.32 19.22 -5.73
C VAL A 152 4.47 18.68 -4.88
N SER A 153 4.64 19.19 -3.65
CA SER A 153 5.64 18.67 -2.71
C SER A 153 5.34 17.22 -2.32
N SER A 154 4.07 16.90 -2.05
CA SER A 154 3.63 15.54 -1.75
C SER A 154 3.83 14.60 -2.94
N LEU A 155 3.52 15.06 -4.16
CA LEU A 155 3.75 14.28 -5.37
C LEU A 155 5.23 13.99 -5.58
N LYS A 156 6.09 15.01 -5.46
CA LYS A 156 7.56 14.85 -5.51
C LYS A 156 8.04 13.81 -4.49
N GLU A 157 7.50 13.85 -3.28
CA GLU A 157 7.81 12.88 -2.22
C GLU A 157 7.41 11.45 -2.63
N ALA A 158 6.21 11.24 -3.17
CA ALA A 158 5.78 9.95 -3.68
C ALA A 158 6.68 9.44 -4.82
N THR A 159 6.96 10.27 -5.82
CA THR A 159 7.84 9.91 -6.94
C THR A 159 9.23 9.54 -6.46
N THR A 160 9.80 10.30 -5.52
CA THR A 160 11.13 10.01 -4.97
C THR A 160 11.14 8.71 -4.17
N ALA A 161 10.10 8.47 -3.36
CA ALA A 161 10.00 7.28 -2.53
C ALA A 161 9.69 5.99 -3.31
N THR A 162 9.20 6.10 -4.54
CA THR A 162 8.84 4.97 -5.40
C THR A 162 9.79 4.79 -6.58
N LEU A 163 10.98 5.42 -6.54
CA LEU A 163 12.04 5.14 -7.50
C LEU A 163 12.43 3.65 -7.43
N PRO A 164 12.52 2.93 -8.56
CA PRO A 164 12.98 1.55 -8.57
C PRO A 164 14.44 1.46 -8.15
N ASP A 165 14.75 0.59 -7.19
CA ASP A 165 16.12 0.36 -6.71
C ASP A 165 16.58 -1.04 -7.15
N PHE A 166 17.52 -1.08 -8.09
CA PHE A 166 18.06 -2.32 -8.65
C PHE A 166 19.27 -2.86 -7.87
N SER A 167 19.78 -2.12 -6.87
CA SER A 167 21.00 -2.51 -6.13
C SER A 167 20.85 -3.89 -5.48
N LYS A 168 19.72 -4.15 -4.83
CA LYS A 168 19.43 -5.43 -4.17
C LYS A 168 19.40 -6.61 -5.13
N VAL A 169 18.83 -6.42 -6.31
CA VAL A 169 18.79 -7.46 -7.36
C VAL A 169 20.21 -7.76 -7.85
N LEU A 170 21.02 -6.72 -8.03
CA LEU A 170 22.40 -6.86 -8.47
C LEU A 170 23.28 -7.55 -7.41
N ASP A 171 23.10 -7.20 -6.13
CA ASP A 171 23.83 -7.81 -5.01
C ASP A 171 23.51 -9.30 -4.87
N GLU A 172 22.24 -9.69 -4.95
CA GLU A 172 21.82 -11.10 -4.92
C GLU A 172 22.38 -11.89 -6.11
N MET A 173 22.35 -11.30 -7.32
CA MET A 173 22.91 -11.94 -8.51
C MET A 173 24.43 -12.12 -8.43
N ASN A 174 25.13 -11.15 -7.83
CA ASN A 174 26.57 -11.23 -7.58
C ASN A 174 26.91 -12.26 -6.49
N ARG A 175 26.08 -12.42 -5.46
CA ARG A 175 26.26 -13.46 -4.43
C ARG A 175 26.07 -14.87 -5.01
N ALA A 176 25.10 -15.05 -5.91
CA ALA A 176 24.87 -16.33 -6.59
C ALA A 176 26.06 -16.74 -7.49
N SER A 177 26.67 -15.79 -8.21
CA SER A 177 27.82 -16.09 -9.08
C SER A 177 29.09 -16.49 -8.31
N VAL A 178 29.32 -15.89 -7.13
CA VAL A 178 30.48 -16.22 -6.27
C VAL A 178 30.38 -17.64 -5.69
N ILE A 179 29.18 -18.12 -5.35
CA ILE A 179 28.96 -19.47 -4.80
C ILE A 179 29.19 -20.54 -5.88
N SER A 180 28.65 -20.33 -7.09
CA SER A 180 28.87 -21.24 -8.23
C SER A 180 30.35 -21.41 -8.59
N SER A 181 31.16 -20.37 -8.38
CA SER A 181 32.61 -20.42 -8.63
C SER A 181 33.39 -21.17 -7.54
N ALA A 182 32.85 -21.24 -6.32
CA ALA A 182 33.48 -21.92 -5.19
C ALA A 182 33.26 -23.44 -5.21
N GLU A 183 32.09 -23.90 -5.69
CA GLU A 183 31.77 -25.33 -5.81
C GLU A 183 32.63 -26.03 -6.88
N ASP A 184 32.84 -25.38 -8.03
CA ASP A 184 33.73 -25.86 -9.10
C ASP A 184 35.20 -26.02 -8.64
N SER A 185 35.60 -25.28 -7.60
CA SER A 185 36.96 -25.32 -7.04
C SER A 185 37.16 -26.46 -6.03
N SER A 186 36.08 -27.03 -5.49
CA SER A 186 36.11 -27.99 -4.37
C SER A 186 36.05 -29.47 -4.80
N SER A 187 35.80 -29.75 -6.08
CA SER A 187 35.68 -31.10 -6.65
C SER A 187 36.99 -31.88 -6.82
N LYS A 188 38.08 -31.46 -6.14
CA LYS A 188 39.40 -32.14 -6.17
C LYS A 188 40.01 -32.40 -4.80
N GLN A 189 39.29 -33.01 -3.85
CA GLN A 189 39.95 -33.88 -2.84
C GLN A 189 38.98 -34.73 -2.01
N GLY A 190 39.10 -36.06 -2.20
CA GLY A 190 39.17 -37.05 -1.12
C GLY A 190 37.96 -37.29 -0.22
N GLU A 191 37.42 -38.51 -0.34
CA GLU A 191 36.46 -39.18 0.54
C GLU A 191 36.62 -38.89 2.05
N SER A 192 35.53 -38.46 2.71
CA SER A 192 35.25 -38.79 4.11
C SER A 192 33.76 -38.62 4.41
N SER A 193 33.13 -39.67 4.91
CA SER A 193 31.72 -39.73 5.25
C SER A 193 31.43 -38.86 6.48
N THR A 194 30.62 -37.82 6.31
CA THR A 194 29.83 -37.21 7.40
C THR A 194 28.50 -36.77 6.79
N SER A 195 27.40 -37.23 7.38
CA SER A 195 26.04 -36.96 6.93
C SER A 195 25.70 -35.48 7.04
N THR A 196 25.63 -34.77 5.91
CA THR A 196 25.03 -33.44 5.80
C THR A 196 23.59 -33.58 5.32
N VAL A 197 22.66 -33.38 6.26
CA VAL A 197 21.22 -33.12 6.04
C VAL A 197 21.10 -31.77 5.30
N PRO A 198 20.11 -31.56 4.41
CA PRO A 198 20.32 -30.91 3.11
C PRO A 198 20.34 -29.37 3.14
N ASP A 199 21.08 -28.82 2.16
CA ASP A 199 21.28 -27.42 1.80
C ASP A 199 20.06 -26.75 1.11
N ASP A 200 18.90 -27.44 1.09
CA ASP A 200 17.66 -26.99 0.44
C ASP A 200 17.09 -25.71 1.09
N ASP A 201 17.23 -25.55 2.41
CA ASP A 201 16.66 -24.39 3.13
C ASP A 201 17.38 -23.07 2.80
N MET A 202 18.67 -23.12 2.47
CA MET A 202 19.48 -21.93 2.18
C MET A 202 19.30 -21.44 0.73
N GLU A 203 19.15 -22.36 -0.23
CA GLU A 203 18.83 -22.01 -1.62
C GLU A 203 17.40 -21.48 -1.77
N ASN A 204 16.44 -22.07 -1.06
CA ASN A 204 15.05 -21.60 -1.04
C ASN A 204 14.94 -20.16 -0.48
N SER A 205 15.71 -19.84 0.58
CA SER A 205 15.76 -18.49 1.17
C SER A 205 16.34 -17.43 0.22
N LYS A 206 17.38 -17.77 -0.56
CA LYS A 206 17.98 -16.85 -1.57
C LYS A 206 17.03 -16.59 -2.74
N GLY A 207 16.40 -17.65 -3.25
CA GLY A 207 15.40 -17.55 -4.31
C GLY A 207 14.23 -16.64 -3.91
N GLN A 208 13.79 -16.76 -2.65
CA GLN A 208 12.74 -15.92 -2.08
C GLN A 208 13.17 -14.45 -1.93
N SER A 209 14.41 -14.18 -1.48
CA SER A 209 14.98 -12.81 -1.40
C SER A 209 15.04 -12.13 -2.77
N LEU A 210 15.58 -12.83 -3.78
CA LEU A 210 15.67 -12.30 -5.14
C LEU A 210 14.29 -12.07 -5.76
N TYR A 211 13.35 -13.00 -5.55
CA TYR A 211 11.96 -12.85 -6.01
C TYR A 211 11.30 -11.60 -5.41
N LEU A 212 11.44 -11.38 -4.11
CA LEU A 212 10.89 -10.20 -3.44
C LEU A 212 11.53 -8.89 -3.95
N ALA A 213 12.84 -8.88 -4.18
CA ALA A 213 13.54 -7.73 -4.75
C ALA A 213 13.06 -7.40 -6.18
N ILE A 214 12.89 -8.42 -7.03
CA ILE A 214 12.37 -8.24 -8.38
C ILE A 214 10.90 -7.78 -8.35
N ALA A 215 10.08 -8.35 -7.46
CA ALA A 215 8.68 -7.97 -7.30
C ALA A 215 8.53 -6.49 -6.85
N ASP A 216 9.35 -6.04 -5.90
CA ASP A 216 9.40 -4.64 -5.44
C ASP A 216 9.82 -3.69 -6.58
N VAL A 217 10.89 -4.00 -7.32
CA VAL A 217 11.33 -3.20 -8.48
C VAL A 217 10.25 -3.11 -9.54
N LYS A 218 9.60 -4.24 -9.87
CA LYS A 218 8.49 -4.29 -10.83
C LYS A 218 7.33 -3.42 -10.37
N CYS A 219 6.95 -3.52 -9.10
CA CYS A 219 5.87 -2.71 -8.52
C CYS A 219 6.20 -1.22 -8.58
N ARG A 220 7.40 -0.81 -8.13
CA ARG A 220 7.85 0.59 -8.15
C ARG A 220 7.89 1.15 -9.57
N THR A 221 8.36 0.35 -10.53
CA THR A 221 8.36 0.74 -11.95
C THR A 221 6.94 0.98 -12.47
N ALA A 222 5.99 0.09 -12.14
CA ALA A 222 4.59 0.27 -12.51
C ALA A 222 4.00 1.54 -11.89
N VAL A 223 4.28 1.81 -10.62
CA VAL A 223 3.84 3.03 -9.92
C VAL A 223 4.38 4.30 -10.60
N GLN A 224 5.66 4.32 -10.98
CA GLN A 224 6.25 5.45 -11.70
C GLN A 224 5.57 5.70 -13.04
N LEU A 225 5.29 4.63 -13.80
CA LEU A 225 4.57 4.75 -15.06
C LEU A 225 3.16 5.32 -14.87
N LEU A 226 2.44 4.87 -13.83
CA LEU A 226 1.10 5.38 -13.49
C LEU A 226 1.11 6.84 -13.02
N LEU A 227 2.19 7.31 -12.37
CA LEU A 227 2.32 8.71 -11.94
C LEU A 227 2.59 9.68 -13.11
N ILE A 228 3.06 9.17 -14.26
CA ILE A 228 3.40 9.97 -15.44
C ILE A 228 2.21 10.11 -16.42
N GLN A 229 1.25 9.18 -16.36
CA GLN A 229 0.06 9.14 -17.23
C GLN A 229 -0.98 10.20 -16.85
#